data_AF-A0A9E4LHB9-F1
#
_entry.id   AF-A0A9E4LHB9-F1
#
_cell.length_a   1.000
_cell.length_b   1.000
_cell.length_c   1.000
_cell.angle_alpha   90.00
_cell.angle_beta   90.00
_cell.angle_gamma   90.00
#
_symmetry.space_group_name_H-M   'P 1'
#
loop_
_entity.id
_entity.type
_entity.pdbx_description
1 polymer ?
#
loop_
_entity_poly.entity_id
_entity_poly.type
_entity_poly.pdbx_seq_one_letter_code
_entity_poly.pdbx_strand_id
1 'polypeptide(L)'
;MPPRRRNAPEADAEPPPDPIELLSPTRRATLDHAAALLSKFAPTPGALGDLPQVVVPSEHIVSTCLACRDDAELDCRMLLCLACVDYQERFELVYFLQSLANETTFVIKTQVPYETPLLPSVTEVWPAADWYEREAHDLFGVSFEGHPDLSPLLLYPEFEGFPGRKEFPFYEYREF
;
A
#
# COMPACT_ATOMS: atom_id res chain seq x y z
N MET A 1 18.01 9.74 -30.51
CA MET A 1 17.44 8.89 -29.44
C MET A 1 17.03 7.56 -30.08
N PRO A 2 17.70 6.44 -29.79
CA PRO A 2 17.19 5.14 -30.20
C PRO A 2 15.88 4.88 -29.45
N PRO A 3 14.83 4.31 -30.09
CA PRO A 3 13.60 3.96 -29.41
C PRO A 3 13.90 2.95 -28.29
N ARG A 4 13.33 3.17 -27.09
CA ARG A 4 13.33 2.16 -26.01
C ARG A 4 12.88 0.84 -26.62
N ARG A 5 13.71 -0.21 -26.50
CA ARG A 5 13.29 -1.57 -26.85
C ARG A 5 12.07 -1.87 -25.99
N ARG A 6 10.89 -1.91 -26.61
CA ARG A 6 9.71 -2.55 -26.03
C ARG A 6 10.11 -4.01 -25.91
N ASN A 7 10.41 -4.47 -24.69
CA ASN A 7 10.63 -5.91 -24.48
C ASN A 7 9.40 -6.61 -25.05
N ALA A 8 9.63 -7.51 -26.00
CA ALA A 8 8.58 -8.42 -26.46
C ALA A 8 8.08 -9.19 -25.24
N PRO A 9 6.77 -9.53 -25.15
CA PRO A 9 6.32 -10.41 -24.09
C PRO A 9 7.06 -11.74 -24.25
N GLU A 10 7.79 -12.15 -23.21
CA GLU A 10 8.33 -13.52 -23.09
C GLU A 10 7.14 -14.47 -23.02
N ALA A 11 6.69 -14.93 -24.19
CA ALA A 11 5.49 -15.75 -24.34
C ALA A 11 5.69 -17.21 -23.91
N ASP A 12 6.90 -17.61 -23.52
CA ASP A 12 7.29 -18.98 -23.19
C ASP A 12 7.92 -19.13 -21.78
N ALA A 13 7.85 -18.11 -20.92
CA ALA A 13 8.25 -18.26 -19.52
C ALA A 13 7.16 -19.02 -18.76
N GLU A 14 7.52 -20.08 -18.04
CA GLU A 14 6.62 -20.69 -17.06
C GLU A 14 6.06 -19.59 -16.15
N PRO A 15 4.75 -19.62 -15.83
CA PRO A 15 4.18 -18.63 -14.93
C PRO A 15 5.00 -18.67 -13.63
N PRO A 16 5.35 -17.50 -13.07
CA PRO A 16 6.09 -17.47 -11.82
C PRO A 16 5.32 -18.28 -10.77
N PRO A 17 6.04 -18.98 -9.86
CA PRO A 17 5.40 -19.74 -8.80
C PRO A 17 4.46 -18.84 -7.99
N ASP A 18 3.40 -19.43 -7.41
CA ASP A 18 2.47 -18.69 -6.57
C ASP A 18 3.27 -18.00 -5.44
N PRO A 19 3.19 -16.66 -5.31
CA PRO A 19 3.93 -15.94 -4.28
C PRO A 19 3.71 -16.50 -2.86
N ILE A 20 2.54 -17.08 -2.57
CA ILE A 20 2.23 -17.66 -1.26
C ILE A 20 3.07 -18.93 -0.99
N GLU A 21 3.43 -19.69 -2.03
CA GLU A 21 4.27 -20.89 -1.89
C GLU A 21 5.73 -20.54 -1.53
N LEU A 22 6.14 -19.30 -1.77
CA LEU A 22 7.48 -18.80 -1.45
C LEU A 22 7.63 -18.32 0.00
N LEU A 23 6.52 -18.23 0.76
CA LEU A 23 6.56 -17.82 2.16
C LEU A 23 7.24 -18.88 3.03
N SER A 24 8.09 -18.42 3.94
CA SER A 24 8.63 -19.26 5.00
C SER A 24 7.49 -19.79 5.90
N PRO A 25 7.68 -20.94 6.58
CA PRO A 25 6.61 -21.58 7.35
C PRO A 25 5.99 -20.66 8.42
N THR A 26 6.82 -19.84 9.07
CA THR A 26 6.36 -18.85 10.06
C THR A 26 5.46 -17.80 9.42
N ARG A 27 5.86 -17.28 8.25
CA ARG A 27 5.11 -16.25 7.52
C ARG A 27 3.81 -16.79 6.95
N ARG A 28 3.82 -18.06 6.53
CA ARG A 28 2.60 -18.77 6.12
C ARG A 28 1.61 -18.90 7.28
N ALA A 29 2.07 -19.26 8.48
CA ALA A 29 1.21 -19.32 9.66
C ALA A 29 0.60 -17.94 9.99
N THR A 30 1.39 -16.87 9.93
CA THR A 30 0.88 -15.50 10.07
C THR A 30 -0.19 -15.16 9.03
N LEU A 31 0.02 -15.55 7.77
CA LEU A 31 -0.95 -15.32 6.69
C LEU A 31 -2.26 -16.08 6.95
N ASP A 32 -2.18 -17.34 7.34
CA ASP A 32 -3.34 -18.18 7.61
C ASP A 32 -4.16 -17.62 8.80
N HIS A 33 -3.48 -17.17 9.87
CA HIS A 33 -4.12 -16.48 11.00
C HIS A 33 -4.79 -15.17 10.57
N ALA A 34 -4.08 -14.32 9.82
CA ALA A 34 -4.62 -13.07 9.31
C ALA A 34 -5.86 -13.30 8.41
N ALA A 35 -5.81 -14.29 7.52
CA ALA A 35 -6.93 -14.63 6.66
C ALA A 35 -8.17 -15.09 7.47
N ALA A 36 -7.96 -15.85 8.55
CA ALA A 36 -9.02 -16.26 9.44
C ALA A 36 -9.63 -15.08 10.22
N LEU A 37 -8.77 -14.25 10.84
CA LEU A 37 -9.16 -13.05 11.60
C LEU A 37 -9.98 -12.08 10.74
N LEU A 38 -9.53 -11.87 9.50
CA LEU A 38 -10.08 -10.87 8.60
C LEU A 38 -11.18 -11.42 7.71
N SER A 39 -11.56 -12.71 7.83
CA SER A 39 -12.50 -13.41 6.94
C SER A 39 -13.80 -12.64 6.63
N LYS A 40 -14.34 -11.90 7.60
CA LYS A 40 -15.55 -11.06 7.44
C LYS A 40 -15.38 -9.86 6.50
N PHE A 41 -14.14 -9.48 6.16
CA PHE A 41 -13.80 -8.38 5.25
C PHE A 41 -13.43 -8.87 3.85
N ALA A 42 -13.67 -10.16 3.54
CA ALA A 42 -13.32 -10.79 2.27
C ALA A 42 -11.85 -10.57 1.84
N PRO A 43 -10.87 -10.91 2.69
CA PRO A 43 -9.47 -10.69 2.39
C PRO A 43 -9.04 -11.61 1.25
N THR A 44 -8.20 -11.10 0.35
CA THR A 44 -7.49 -11.90 -0.64
C THR A 44 -6.05 -12.10 -0.16
N PRO A 45 -5.67 -13.29 0.33
CA PRO A 45 -4.31 -13.57 0.77
C PRO A 45 -3.31 -13.48 -0.39
N GLY A 46 -2.08 -13.12 -0.09
CA GLY A 46 -0.97 -13.09 -1.04
C GLY A 46 0.37 -13.01 -0.34
N ALA A 47 1.42 -12.77 -1.12
CA ALA A 47 2.74 -12.47 -0.60
C ALA A 47 3.45 -11.37 -1.40
N LEU A 48 4.35 -10.64 -0.73
CA LEU A 48 5.32 -9.74 -1.33
C LEU A 48 6.73 -10.21 -0.91
N GLY A 49 7.37 -11.03 -1.73
CA GLY A 49 8.57 -11.76 -1.29
C GLY A 49 8.23 -12.69 -0.12
N ASP A 50 8.97 -12.62 0.98
CA ASP A 50 8.68 -13.36 2.23
C ASP A 50 7.75 -12.60 3.19
N LEU A 51 7.05 -11.56 2.70
CA LEU A 51 6.11 -10.78 3.51
C LEU A 51 4.67 -11.27 3.25
N PRO A 52 3.97 -11.76 4.28
CA PRO A 52 2.56 -12.12 4.14
C PRO A 52 1.73 -10.85 3.93
N GLN A 53 0.80 -10.90 2.97
CA GLN A 53 -0.08 -9.77 2.68
C GLN A 53 -1.54 -10.20 2.52
N VAL A 54 -2.45 -9.25 2.72
CA VAL A 54 -3.85 -9.37 2.33
C VAL A 54 -4.29 -8.15 1.55
N VAL A 55 -5.12 -8.36 0.53
CA VAL A 55 -5.86 -7.28 -0.14
C VAL A 55 -7.26 -7.23 0.46
N VAL A 56 -7.72 -6.06 0.86
CA VAL A 56 -9.07 -5.84 1.40
C VAL A 56 -9.79 -4.70 0.67
N PRO A 57 -11.13 -4.75 0.56
CA PRO A 57 -11.93 -3.63 0.06
C PRO A 57 -11.68 -2.34 0.86
N SER A 58 -11.70 -1.20 0.17
CA SER A 58 -11.37 0.11 0.73
C SER A 58 -12.32 0.53 1.85
N GLU A 59 -13.59 0.11 1.81
CA GLU A 59 -14.58 0.36 2.86
C GLU A 59 -14.24 -0.34 4.19
N HIS A 60 -13.34 -1.31 4.19
CA HIS A 60 -12.97 -2.09 5.37
C HIS A 60 -11.57 -1.76 5.91
N ILE A 61 -10.86 -0.79 5.32
CA ILE A 61 -9.46 -0.55 5.66
C ILE A 61 -9.27 -0.20 7.14
N VAL A 62 -10.04 0.73 7.70
CA VAL A 62 -9.92 1.12 9.12
C VAL A 62 -10.20 -0.05 10.06
N SER A 63 -11.25 -0.82 9.76
CA SER A 63 -11.63 -1.98 10.58
C SER A 63 -10.60 -3.12 10.49
N THR A 64 -9.98 -3.30 9.32
CA THR A 64 -8.90 -4.26 9.10
C THR A 64 -7.65 -3.84 9.87
N CYS A 65 -7.26 -2.57 9.75
CA CYS A 65 -6.12 -2.00 10.45
C CYS A 65 -6.26 -2.10 11.98
N LEU A 66 -7.44 -1.76 12.52
CA LEU A 66 -7.76 -1.94 13.94
C LEU A 66 -7.65 -3.41 14.37
N ALA A 67 -8.23 -4.33 13.59
CA ALA A 67 -8.16 -5.76 13.90
C ALA A 67 -6.71 -6.27 13.93
N CYS A 68 -5.87 -5.88 12.96
CA CYS A 68 -4.46 -6.27 12.95
C CYS A 68 -3.65 -5.65 14.10
N ARG A 69 -3.96 -4.42 14.50
CA ARG A 69 -3.29 -3.75 15.62
C ARG A 69 -3.63 -4.40 16.97
N ASP A 70 -4.91 -4.77 17.15
CA ASP A 70 -5.45 -5.20 18.44
C ASP A 70 -5.43 -6.73 18.64
N ASP A 71 -5.20 -7.50 17.57
CA ASP A 71 -5.00 -8.95 17.65
C ASP A 71 -3.68 -9.31 18.34
N ALA A 72 -3.70 -10.35 19.19
CA ALA A 72 -2.55 -10.72 20.01
C ALA A 72 -1.40 -11.41 19.23
N GLU A 73 -1.72 -12.05 18.10
CA GLU A 73 -0.75 -12.78 17.28
C GLU A 73 -0.20 -11.90 16.15
N LEU A 74 -1.02 -11.03 15.57
CA LEU A 74 -0.54 -10.03 14.62
C LEU A 74 0.12 -8.84 15.30
N ASP A 75 -0.41 -8.35 16.43
CA ASP A 75 0.11 -7.26 17.27
C ASP A 75 0.79 -6.13 16.46
N CYS A 76 0.12 -5.64 15.41
CA CYS A 76 0.68 -4.67 14.47
C CYS A 76 0.70 -3.26 15.08
N ARG A 77 1.60 -3.03 16.03
CA ARG A 77 1.69 -1.78 16.80
C ARG A 77 2.30 -0.61 16.04
N MET A 78 3.00 -0.87 14.94
CA MET A 78 3.68 0.17 14.17
C MET A 78 3.28 0.12 12.70
N LEU A 79 2.81 1.25 12.17
CA LEU A 79 2.78 1.52 10.74
C LEU A 79 4.20 1.93 10.30
N LEU A 80 4.90 1.02 9.61
CA LEU A 80 6.27 1.22 9.17
C LEU A 80 6.35 2.14 7.94
N CYS A 81 5.38 2.01 7.04
CA CYS A 81 5.29 2.77 5.80
C CYS A 81 3.86 2.65 5.23
N LEU A 82 3.38 3.71 4.61
CA LEU A 82 2.26 3.64 3.68
C LEU A 82 2.76 4.13 2.32
N ALA A 83 2.68 3.26 1.31
CA ALA A 83 3.07 3.57 -0.05
C ALA A 83 1.82 3.65 -0.95
N CYS A 84 1.85 4.56 -1.94
CA CYS A 84 0.85 4.64 -2.99
C CYS A 84 1.46 4.19 -4.32
N VAL A 85 0.85 3.21 -4.97
CA VAL A 85 1.27 2.68 -6.26
C VAL A 85 0.25 3.07 -7.32
N ASP A 86 0.69 3.83 -8.31
CA ASP A 86 -0.12 4.20 -9.46
C ASP A 86 -0.11 3.08 -10.52
N TYR A 87 -1.26 2.44 -10.71
CA TYR A 87 -1.49 1.46 -11.79
C TYR A 87 -2.15 2.08 -13.02
N GLN A 88 -2.30 3.41 -13.11
CA GLN A 88 -2.96 4.21 -14.15
C GLN A 88 -4.50 4.08 -14.16
N GLU A 89 -5.06 2.90 -13.92
CA GLU A 89 -6.51 2.74 -13.79
C GLU A 89 -6.99 2.78 -12.33
N ARG A 90 -6.06 2.60 -11.38
CA ARG A 90 -6.32 2.61 -9.94
C ARG A 90 -5.07 2.98 -9.16
N PHE A 91 -5.25 3.42 -7.93
CA PHE A 91 -4.17 3.46 -6.94
C PHE A 91 -4.27 2.24 -6.04
N GLU A 92 -3.12 1.66 -5.70
CA GLU A 92 -3.01 0.65 -4.64
C GLU A 92 -2.25 1.27 -3.46
N LEU A 93 -2.91 1.34 -2.31
CA LEU A 93 -2.34 1.79 -1.07
C LEU A 93 -1.81 0.56 -0.32
N VAL A 94 -0.54 0.60 0.08
CA VAL A 94 0.18 -0.52 0.68
C VAL A 94 0.65 -0.11 2.07
N TYR A 95 0.04 -0.71 3.10
CA TYR A 95 0.36 -0.49 4.51
C TYR A 95 1.33 -1.57 4.97
N PHE A 96 2.55 -1.18 5.28
CA PHE A 96 3.54 -2.05 5.92
C PHE A 96 3.39 -1.94 7.42
N LEU A 97 2.96 -3.01 8.05
CA LEU A 97 2.73 -3.09 9.49
C LEU A 97 3.80 -3.94 10.14
N GLN A 98 4.23 -3.54 11.34
CA GLN A 98 5.24 -4.24 12.10
C GLN A 98 4.72 -4.58 13.49
N SER A 99 4.85 -5.86 13.85
CA SER A 99 4.84 -6.31 15.23
C SER A 99 6.25 -6.29 15.80
N LEU A 100 6.43 -5.57 16.89
CA LEU A 100 7.69 -5.57 17.63
C LEU A 100 7.80 -6.78 18.56
N ALA A 101 6.68 -7.25 19.10
CA ALA A 101 6.65 -8.42 19.98
C ALA A 101 6.93 -9.72 19.23
N ASN A 102 6.37 -9.85 18.02
CA ASN A 102 6.47 -11.08 17.21
C ASN A 102 7.50 -10.96 16.08
N GLU A 103 8.26 -9.85 16.03
CA GLU A 103 9.28 -9.54 15.00
C GLU A 103 8.79 -9.78 13.56
N THR A 104 7.50 -9.53 13.33
CA THR A 104 6.80 -9.92 12.12
C THR A 104 6.27 -8.68 11.41
N THR A 105 6.72 -8.48 10.17
CA THR A 105 6.09 -7.58 9.22
C THR A 105 4.91 -8.25 8.50
N PHE A 106 3.79 -7.52 8.38
CA PHE A 106 2.58 -7.92 7.66
C PHE A 106 2.13 -6.76 6.76
N VAL A 107 1.57 -7.07 5.59
CA VAL A 107 1.19 -6.06 4.60
C VAL A 107 -0.31 -6.07 4.35
N ILE A 108 -0.95 -4.90 4.45
CA ILE A 108 -2.33 -4.72 4.01
C ILE A 108 -2.31 -3.89 2.73
N LYS A 109 -3.08 -4.33 1.74
CA LYS A 109 -3.29 -3.60 0.50
C LYS A 109 -4.75 -3.25 0.34
N THR A 110 -5.00 -2.08 -0.22
CA THR A 110 -6.33 -1.71 -0.69
C THR A 110 -6.24 -0.92 -1.98
N GLN A 111 -7.31 -0.92 -2.75
CA GLN A 111 -7.35 -0.31 -4.07
C GLN A 111 -8.46 0.72 -4.14
N VAL A 112 -8.17 1.86 -4.74
CA VAL A 112 -9.13 2.94 -4.97
C VAL A 112 -9.15 3.35 -6.44
N PRO A 113 -10.31 3.76 -7.00
CA PRO A 113 -10.40 4.21 -8.38
C PRO A 113 -9.50 5.44 -8.63
N TYR A 114 -8.85 5.49 -9.79
CA TYR A 114 -7.96 6.61 -10.16
C TYR A 114 -8.69 7.97 -10.22
N GLU A 115 -9.92 7.96 -10.74
CA GLU A 115 -10.75 9.17 -10.93
C GLU A 115 -11.31 9.72 -9.61
N THR A 116 -11.49 8.85 -8.61
CA THR A 116 -12.07 9.20 -7.31
C THR A 116 -11.29 8.52 -6.19
N PRO A 117 -10.03 8.91 -5.98
CA PRO A 117 -9.14 8.24 -5.04
C PRO A 117 -9.47 8.70 -3.61
N LEU A 118 -10.49 8.08 -3.01
CA LEU A 118 -10.98 8.38 -1.67
C LEU A 118 -10.84 7.15 -0.77
N LEU A 119 -10.31 7.35 0.44
CA LEU A 119 -10.14 6.30 1.44
C LEU A 119 -10.40 6.88 2.85
N PRO A 120 -10.94 6.14 3.82
CA PRO A 120 -10.95 6.61 5.20
C PRO A 120 -9.53 6.59 5.81
N SER A 121 -9.23 7.60 6.61
CA SER A 121 -7.95 7.78 7.31
C SER A 121 -7.74 6.72 8.40
N VAL A 122 -6.49 6.30 8.60
CA VAL A 122 -6.06 5.43 9.71
C VAL A 122 -5.21 6.18 10.74
N THR A 123 -5.25 7.52 10.76
CA THR A 123 -4.58 8.36 11.78
C THR A 123 -4.99 8.03 13.21
N GLU A 124 -6.26 7.68 13.44
CA GLU A 124 -6.77 7.20 14.73
C GLU A 124 -6.28 5.77 15.09
N VAL A 125 -5.77 5.01 14.11
CA VAL A 125 -5.19 3.68 14.34
C VAL A 125 -3.72 3.80 14.71
N TRP A 126 -2.95 4.52 13.90
CA TRP A 126 -1.53 4.83 14.12
C TRP A 126 -1.27 6.32 13.84
N PRO A 127 -0.74 7.08 14.81
CA PRO A 127 -0.41 8.50 14.61
C PRO A 127 0.57 8.76 13.47
N ALA A 128 1.43 7.79 13.14
CA ALA A 128 2.37 7.89 12.02
C ALA A 128 1.68 8.05 10.66
N ALA A 129 0.42 7.63 10.53
CA ALA A 129 -0.34 7.78 9.30
C ALA A 129 -0.54 9.25 8.89
N ASP A 130 -0.45 10.20 9.85
CA ASP A 130 -0.59 11.64 9.56
C ASP A 130 0.37 12.11 8.46
N TRP A 131 1.63 11.65 8.52
CA TRP A 131 2.61 12.03 7.51
C TRP A 131 2.44 11.25 6.21
N TYR A 132 2.19 9.95 6.28
CA TYR A 132 2.10 9.12 5.08
C TYR A 132 0.84 9.40 4.25
N GLU A 133 -0.30 9.67 4.89
CA GLU A 133 -1.54 10.01 4.20
C GLU A 133 -1.42 11.38 3.55
N ARG A 134 -0.75 12.35 4.19
CA ARG A 134 -0.40 13.63 3.58
C ARG A 134 0.56 13.48 2.40
N GLU A 135 1.56 12.61 2.48
CA GLU A 135 2.45 12.32 1.33
C GLU A 135 1.66 11.74 0.15
N ALA A 136 0.80 10.74 0.39
CA ALA A 136 -0.05 10.16 -0.64
C ALA A 136 -1.04 11.18 -1.24
N HIS A 137 -1.59 12.07 -0.40
CA HIS A 137 -2.42 13.18 -0.85
C HIS A 137 -1.65 14.17 -1.71
N ASP A 138 -0.49 14.63 -1.24
CA ASP A 138 0.32 15.66 -1.91
C ASP A 138 0.91 15.16 -3.23
N LEU A 139 1.41 13.92 -3.27
CA LEU A 139 2.07 13.37 -4.46
C LEU A 139 1.12 12.70 -5.46
N PHE A 140 0.01 12.13 -5.01
CA PHE A 140 -0.90 11.34 -5.85
C PHE A 140 -2.34 11.86 -5.88
N GLY A 141 -2.71 12.81 -5.02
CA GLY A 141 -4.06 13.35 -4.95
C GLY A 141 -5.08 12.42 -4.29
N VAL A 142 -4.63 11.45 -3.48
CA VAL A 142 -5.52 10.57 -2.72
C VAL A 142 -6.13 11.35 -1.55
N SER A 143 -7.45 11.39 -1.45
CA SER A 143 -8.16 12.03 -0.33
C SER A 143 -8.40 11.05 0.82
N PHE A 144 -8.17 11.51 2.04
CA PHE A 144 -8.37 10.70 3.25
C PHE A 144 -9.48 11.27 4.14
N GLU A 145 -10.62 10.59 4.21
CA GLU A 145 -11.75 11.02 5.04
C GLU A 145 -11.45 10.81 6.54
N GLY A 146 -11.63 11.87 7.34
CA GLY A 146 -11.35 11.85 8.77
C GLY A 146 -9.91 12.22 9.14
N HIS A 147 -9.05 12.52 8.17
CA HIS A 147 -7.68 13.00 8.45
C HIS A 147 -7.70 14.40 9.11
N PRO A 148 -6.89 14.65 10.17
CA PRO A 148 -6.91 15.92 10.89
C PRO A 148 -6.41 17.13 10.08
N ASP A 149 -5.35 16.97 9.29
CA ASP A 149 -4.80 18.03 8.43
C ASP A 149 -4.20 17.48 7.11
N LEU A 150 -4.88 17.68 5.98
CA LEU A 150 -4.36 17.30 4.65
C LEU A 150 -3.64 18.45 3.92
N SER A 151 -3.03 19.37 4.66
CA SER A 151 -2.16 20.38 4.06
C SER A 151 -0.95 19.73 3.35
N PRO A 152 -0.44 20.36 2.26
CA PRO A 152 0.75 19.88 1.56
C PRO A 152 1.91 19.56 2.50
N LEU A 153 2.70 18.53 2.19
CA LEU A 153 3.79 18.04 3.04
C LEU A 153 5.16 18.22 2.37
N LEU A 154 5.25 17.89 1.09
CA LEU A 154 6.49 17.84 0.32
C LEU A 154 6.55 18.94 -0.74
N LEU A 155 5.41 19.24 -1.39
CA LEU A 155 5.36 20.19 -2.49
C LEU A 155 5.27 21.62 -1.96
N TYR A 156 5.82 22.56 -2.74
CA TYR A 156 5.69 23.99 -2.43
C TYR A 156 4.27 24.48 -2.78
N PRO A 157 3.77 25.56 -2.15
CA PRO A 157 2.36 25.96 -2.22
C PRO A 157 1.81 26.20 -3.64
N GLU A 158 2.68 26.61 -4.57
CA GLU A 158 2.32 26.91 -5.96
C GLU A 158 2.57 25.74 -6.92
N PHE A 159 2.91 24.54 -6.43
CA PHE A 159 3.14 23.39 -7.28
C PHE A 159 1.81 22.94 -7.91
N GLU A 160 1.76 22.82 -9.23
CA GLU A 160 0.57 22.36 -9.95
C GLU A 160 0.67 20.86 -10.30
N GLY A 161 -0.32 20.09 -9.88
CA GLY A 161 -0.46 18.66 -10.21
C GLY A 161 0.16 17.71 -9.18
N PHE A 162 0.27 16.43 -9.57
CA PHE A 162 0.61 15.32 -8.68
C PHE A 162 1.81 14.53 -9.23
N PRO A 163 3.05 14.84 -8.81
CA PRO A 163 4.26 14.28 -9.42
C PRO A 163 4.49 12.79 -9.15
N GLY A 164 3.77 12.20 -8.19
CA GLY A 164 3.76 10.76 -7.97
C GLY A 164 2.99 9.98 -9.04
N ARG A 165 2.09 10.64 -9.78
CA ARG A 165 1.32 10.00 -10.86
C ARG A 165 2.20 9.74 -12.07
N LYS A 166 2.04 8.58 -12.71
CA LYS A 166 2.78 8.16 -13.91
C LYS A 166 2.52 9.06 -15.11
N GLU A 167 1.37 9.71 -15.16
CA GLU A 167 1.04 10.67 -16.22
C GLU A 167 1.77 12.00 -16.07
N PHE A 168 2.30 12.30 -14.88
CA PHE A 168 2.97 13.56 -14.63
C PHE A 168 4.25 13.68 -15.48
N PRO A 169 4.44 14.80 -16.19
CA PRO A 169 5.57 14.94 -17.09
C PRO A 169 6.89 14.96 -16.30
N PHE A 170 7.77 14.00 -16.60
CA PHE A 170 9.17 14.09 -16.17
C PHE A 170 9.92 15.02 -17.12
N TYR A 171 10.41 16.14 -16.60
CA TYR A 171 11.36 16.98 -17.32
C TYR A 171 12.73 16.30 -17.31
N GLU A 172 13.35 16.10 -18.47
CA GLU A 172 14.76 15.68 -18.53
C GLU A 172 15.61 16.76 -17.86
N TYR A 173 16.12 16.46 -16.66
CA TYR A 173 17.11 17.31 -16.02
C TYR A 173 18.42 17.23 -16.81
N ARG A 174 18.85 18.34 -17.40
CA ARG A 174 20.18 18.49 -17.99
C ARG A 174 21.06 19.27 -17.02
N GLU A 175 21.98 18.57 -16.36
CA GLU A 175 23.12 19.22 -15.72
C GLU A 175 24.03 19.79 -16.81
N PHE A 176 24.40 21.06 -16.66
CA PHE A 176 25.38 21.73 -17.52
C PHE A 176 26.80 21.55 -16.98
#